data_AF-A0A955A731-F1
#
_entry.id   AF-A0A955A731-F1
#
_cell.length_a   1.000
_cell.length_b   1.000
_cell.length_c   1.000
_cell.angle_alpha   90.00
_cell.angle_beta   90.00
_cell.angle_gamma   90.00
#
_symmetry.space_group_name_H-M   'P 1'
#
loop_
_entity.id
_entity.type
_entity.pdbx_description
1 polymer ?
#
loop_
_entity_poly.entity_id
_entity_poly.type
_entity_poly.pdbx_seq_one_letter_code
_entity_poly.pdbx_strand_id
1 'polypeptide(L)'
;MQYYVTCPQVLRAEVPPRWREQWTVHLEGIAAALATTLGLSGRHKELVAGRLWRLGRTDWHGASRDVMFARGLCWSEARDVRAEIVRGRKAIVFVAQQAPPDDFWLRRKPPVIPLSEFTSLGEDQIEIEALAVATAIRDVDEAPGDGLVTVTEQQLKLMIRQQVKAESKAELTDDILIAAYRHSGAYRSAAEFLGEQTGQEVSKDAVYRAVQRAGGILAVLNSEDSNSVVRGVASQRRDKRGKNLQQAKPLADK
;
A
#
# COMPACT_ATOMS: atom_id res chain seq x y z
N MET A 1 -22.38 -38.24 34.96
CA MET A 1 -21.71 -39.08 33.95
C MET A 1 -20.21 -38.86 34.09
N GLN A 2 -19.46 -39.89 34.49
CA GLN A 2 -18.01 -39.82 34.75
C GLN A 2 -17.22 -40.22 33.50
N TYR A 3 -16.18 -39.44 33.18
CA TYR A 3 -15.32 -39.66 32.01
C TYR A 3 -13.94 -40.10 32.46
N TYR A 4 -13.28 -40.93 31.66
CA TYR A 4 -11.96 -41.47 31.98
C TYR A 4 -11.05 -41.45 30.76
N VAL A 5 -9.75 -41.30 30.97
CA VAL A 5 -8.70 -41.42 29.96
C VAL A 5 -7.69 -42.47 30.36
N THR A 6 -7.03 -43.07 29.37
CA THR A 6 -5.97 -44.05 29.61
C THR A 6 -4.72 -43.35 30.11
N CYS A 7 -4.19 -43.81 31.25
CA CYS A 7 -2.96 -43.30 31.83
C CYS A 7 -1.96 -44.45 32.00
N PRO A 8 -0.70 -44.34 31.55
CA PRO A 8 0.27 -45.44 31.67
C PRO A 8 0.55 -45.87 33.13
N GLN A 9 0.44 -44.95 34.10
CA GLN A 9 0.72 -45.26 35.51
C GLN A 9 -0.49 -45.83 36.27
N VAL A 10 -1.69 -45.30 36.04
CA VAL A 10 -2.91 -45.68 36.80
C VAL A 10 -3.97 -46.39 35.96
N LEU A 11 -3.67 -46.68 34.69
CA LEU A 11 -4.51 -47.29 33.65
C LEU A 11 -5.77 -46.51 33.30
N ARG A 12 -6.55 -46.06 34.29
CA ARG A 12 -7.80 -45.33 34.14
C ARG A 12 -7.81 -44.12 35.07
N ALA A 13 -7.58 -42.93 34.51
CA ALA A 13 -7.66 -41.66 35.23
C ALA A 13 -9.02 -41.01 34.99
N GLU A 14 -9.71 -40.59 36.06
CA GLU A 14 -10.95 -39.80 35.94
C GLU A 14 -10.62 -38.41 35.39
N VAL A 15 -11.46 -37.90 34.48
CA VAL A 15 -11.36 -36.54 33.94
C VAL A 15 -12.37 -35.64 34.66
N PRO A 16 -11.91 -34.75 35.55
CA PRO A 16 -12.79 -33.83 36.27
C PRO A 16 -13.59 -32.95 35.29
N PRO A 17 -14.83 -32.54 35.63
CA PRO A 17 -15.65 -31.68 34.78
C PRO A 17 -14.94 -30.43 34.26
N ARG A 18 -14.17 -29.73 35.12
CA ARG A 18 -13.38 -28.55 34.75
C ARG A 18 -12.35 -28.78 33.64
N TRP A 19 -11.87 -30.01 33.47
CA TRP A 19 -10.92 -30.37 32.40
C TRP A 19 -11.61 -30.73 31.09
N ARG A 20 -12.94 -30.82 31.12
CA ARG A 20 -13.80 -31.06 29.95
C ARG A 20 -14.43 -29.77 29.45
N GLU A 21 -14.16 -28.65 30.10
CA GLU A 21 -14.56 -27.33 29.61
C GLU A 21 -13.87 -27.07 28.27
N GLN A 22 -14.66 -26.72 27.28
CA GLN A 22 -14.18 -26.37 25.95
C GLN A 22 -14.23 -24.87 25.80
N TRP A 23 -13.14 -24.31 25.30
CA TRP A 23 -13.08 -22.90 24.94
C TRP A 23 -13.51 -22.76 23.48
N THR A 24 -14.47 -21.88 23.24
CA THR A 24 -14.84 -21.48 21.88
C THR A 24 -14.47 -20.02 21.69
N VAL A 25 -13.90 -19.72 20.53
CA VAL A 25 -13.50 -18.36 20.20
C VAL A 25 -14.77 -17.54 19.91
N HIS A 26 -14.96 -16.46 20.66
CA HIS A 26 -16.07 -15.54 20.44
C HIS A 26 -15.75 -14.58 19.29
N LEU A 27 -15.98 -15.04 18.05
CA LEU A 27 -15.60 -14.35 16.82
C LEU A 27 -16.29 -12.99 16.65
N GLU A 28 -17.57 -12.89 17.03
CA GLU A 28 -18.29 -11.60 17.02
C GLU A 28 -17.66 -10.60 17.99
N GLY A 29 -17.23 -11.05 19.17
CA GLY A 29 -16.49 -10.23 20.12
C GLY A 29 -15.15 -9.73 19.57
N ILE A 30 -14.39 -10.61 18.89
CA ILE A 30 -13.14 -10.20 18.21
C ILE A 30 -13.46 -9.15 17.13
N ALA A 31 -14.49 -9.38 16.32
CA ALA A 31 -14.85 -8.49 15.24
C ALA A 31 -15.31 -7.11 15.78
N ALA A 32 -16.05 -7.07 16.89
CA ALA A 32 -16.42 -5.84 17.58
C ALA A 32 -15.22 -5.11 18.20
N ALA A 33 -14.29 -5.85 18.82
CA ALA A 33 -13.05 -5.29 19.36
C ALA A 33 -12.20 -4.67 18.25
N LEU A 34 -11.99 -5.37 17.14
CA LEU A 34 -11.28 -4.85 15.97
C LEU A 34 -11.93 -3.59 15.42
N ALA A 35 -13.26 -3.56 15.31
CA ALA A 35 -13.99 -2.38 14.83
C ALA A 35 -13.75 -1.15 15.73
N THR A 36 -13.70 -1.38 17.04
CA THR A 36 -13.44 -0.34 18.05
C THR A 36 -11.99 0.14 17.97
N THR A 37 -11.01 -0.77 17.99
CA THR A 37 -9.57 -0.43 17.91
C THR A 37 -9.25 0.33 16.62
N LEU A 38 -9.86 -0.04 15.49
CA LEU A 38 -9.66 0.62 14.20
C LEU A 38 -10.46 1.93 14.04
N GLY A 39 -11.29 2.32 15.02
CA GLY A 39 -12.09 3.54 14.97
C GLY A 39 -13.07 3.58 13.80
N LEU A 40 -13.64 2.42 13.42
CA LEU A 40 -14.46 2.32 12.22
C LEU A 40 -15.85 2.93 12.40
N SER A 41 -16.37 3.51 11.32
CA SER A 41 -17.71 4.08 11.28
C SER A 41 -18.76 3.10 10.77
N GLY A 42 -20.01 3.27 11.19
CA GLY A 42 -21.15 2.52 10.66
C GLY A 42 -21.43 1.20 11.38
N ARG A 43 -22.36 0.42 10.82
CA ARG A 43 -22.90 -0.76 11.50
C ARG A 43 -22.06 -2.00 11.29
N HIS A 44 -21.55 -2.53 12.41
CA HIS A 44 -21.04 -3.88 12.53
C HIS A 44 -22.13 -4.92 12.20
N LYS A 45 -21.84 -5.88 11.33
CA LYS A 45 -22.81 -6.89 10.90
C LYS A 45 -22.13 -8.17 10.41
N GLU A 46 -22.61 -9.31 10.87
CA GLU A 46 -22.29 -10.60 10.25
C GLU A 46 -22.98 -10.71 8.87
N LEU A 47 -22.17 -10.92 7.84
CA LEU A 47 -22.63 -11.08 6.45
C LEU A 47 -22.77 -12.55 6.06
N VAL A 48 -21.85 -13.39 6.53
CA VAL A 48 -21.89 -14.85 6.36
C VAL A 48 -21.64 -15.49 7.71
N ALA A 49 -22.61 -16.29 8.16
CA ALA A 49 -22.63 -16.91 9.49
C ALA A 49 -21.31 -17.63 9.80
N GLY A 50 -20.63 -17.20 10.88
CA GLY A 50 -19.38 -17.77 11.37
C GLY A 50 -18.18 -17.57 10.44
N ARG A 51 -18.30 -16.77 9.37
CA ARG A 51 -17.30 -16.69 8.29
C ARG A 51 -16.94 -15.28 7.84
N LEU A 52 -17.87 -14.32 7.82
CA LEU A 52 -17.60 -12.97 7.33
C LEU A 52 -18.38 -11.94 8.12
N TRP A 53 -17.67 -10.94 8.62
CA TRP A 53 -18.23 -9.80 9.33
C TRP A 53 -17.82 -8.52 8.63
N ARG A 54 -18.78 -7.61 8.41
CA ARG A 54 -18.48 -6.21 8.13
C ARG A 54 -18.21 -5.53 9.46
N LEU A 55 -17.00 -5.01 9.63
CA LEU A 55 -16.59 -4.31 10.83
C LEU A 55 -17.12 -2.87 10.83
N GLY A 56 -17.06 -2.22 9.68
CA GLY A 56 -17.49 -0.85 9.48
C GLY A 56 -16.91 -0.27 8.20
N ARG A 57 -16.74 1.04 8.18
CA ARG A 57 -16.16 1.80 7.08
C ARG A 57 -15.08 2.73 7.59
N THR A 58 -14.05 2.90 6.78
CA THR A 58 -13.00 3.89 6.98
C THR A 58 -12.82 4.71 5.71
N ASP A 59 -12.39 5.96 5.87
CA ASP A 59 -11.99 6.79 4.74
C ASP A 59 -10.48 6.66 4.56
N TRP A 60 -10.06 6.09 3.44
CA TRP A 60 -8.65 5.81 3.12
C TRP A 60 -8.29 6.46 1.79
N HIS A 61 -7.28 7.35 1.78
CA HIS A 61 -6.87 8.13 0.60
C HIS A 61 -8.05 8.76 -0.18
N GLY A 62 -9.00 9.36 0.55
CA GLY A 62 -10.16 10.03 -0.05
C GLY A 62 -11.24 9.09 -0.60
N ALA A 63 -11.14 7.77 -0.36
CA ALA A 63 -12.16 6.81 -0.71
C ALA A 63 -12.71 6.10 0.53
N SER A 64 -14.03 6.07 0.66
CA SER A 64 -14.69 5.27 1.69
C SER A 64 -14.59 3.78 1.35
N ARG A 65 -14.04 2.99 2.27
CA ARG A 65 -13.77 1.55 2.13
C ARG A 65 -14.52 0.75 3.17
N ASP A 66 -15.12 -0.37 2.74
CA ASP A 66 -15.65 -1.36 3.67
C ASP A 66 -14.51 -2.14 4.32
N VAL A 67 -14.52 -2.25 5.64
CA VAL A 67 -13.56 -3.07 6.38
C VAL A 67 -14.27 -4.33 6.86
N MET A 68 -13.67 -5.48 6.55
CA MET A 68 -14.26 -6.79 6.81
C MET A 68 -13.28 -7.69 7.57
N PHE A 69 -13.82 -8.60 8.37
CA PHE A 69 -13.07 -9.70 8.97
C PHE A 69 -13.60 -11.01 8.39
N ALA A 70 -12.69 -11.83 7.85
CA ALA A 70 -13.03 -13.08 7.18
C ALA A 70 -12.30 -14.27 7.81
N ARG A 71 -13.02 -15.39 7.89
CA ARG A 71 -12.51 -16.67 8.39
C ARG A 71 -12.63 -17.74 7.30
N GLY A 72 -11.56 -18.53 7.17
CA GLY A 72 -11.56 -19.70 6.30
C GLY A 72 -11.58 -19.36 4.81
N LEU A 73 -10.85 -18.33 4.38
CA LEU A 73 -10.70 -18.02 2.95
C LEU A 73 -9.92 -19.11 2.19
N CYS A 74 -9.15 -19.93 2.89
CA CYS A 74 -8.43 -21.09 2.32
C CYS A 74 -9.25 -22.39 2.34
N TRP A 75 -10.50 -22.39 2.80
CA TRP A 75 -11.34 -23.59 2.82
C TRP A 75 -11.97 -23.83 1.44
N SER A 76 -12.33 -25.07 1.12
CA SER A 76 -12.94 -25.43 -0.18
C SER A 76 -14.18 -24.59 -0.51
N GLU A 77 -15.02 -24.34 0.49
CA GLU A 77 -16.28 -23.60 0.36
C GLU A 77 -16.12 -22.07 0.49
N ALA A 78 -14.91 -21.52 0.31
CA ALA A 78 -14.66 -20.08 0.49
C ALA A 78 -15.23 -19.20 -0.66
N ARG A 79 -15.81 -19.81 -1.70
CA ARG A 79 -16.36 -19.11 -2.87
C ARG A 79 -17.45 -18.10 -2.50
N ASP A 80 -18.35 -18.45 -1.60
CA ASP A 80 -19.46 -17.58 -1.20
C ASP A 80 -18.96 -16.39 -0.37
N VAL A 81 -17.99 -16.65 0.51
CA VAL A 81 -17.31 -15.60 1.29
C VAL A 81 -16.58 -14.62 0.36
N ARG A 82 -15.86 -15.14 -0.64
CA ARG A 82 -15.21 -14.32 -1.67
C ARG A 82 -16.20 -13.46 -2.43
N ALA A 83 -17.32 -14.03 -2.85
CA ALA A 83 -18.34 -13.31 -3.61
C ALA A 83 -18.89 -12.13 -2.80
N GLU A 84 -19.11 -12.32 -1.50
CA GLU A 84 -19.59 -11.26 -0.62
C GLU A 84 -18.54 -10.17 -0.37
N ILE A 85 -17.27 -10.53 -0.22
CA ILE A 85 -16.15 -9.57 -0.12
C ILE A 85 -16.07 -8.69 -1.38
N VAL A 86 -16.17 -9.29 -2.57
CA VAL A 86 -16.07 -8.57 -3.85
C VAL A 86 -17.27 -7.66 -4.11
N ARG A 87 -18.44 -7.94 -3.51
CA ARG A 87 -19.59 -7.03 -3.53
C ARG A 87 -19.38 -5.78 -2.67
N GLY A 88 -18.47 -5.85 -1.69
CA GLY A 88 -18.09 -4.73 -0.84
C GLY A 88 -17.42 -3.59 -1.62
N ARG A 89 -17.57 -2.36 -1.13
CA ARG A 89 -16.95 -1.18 -1.76
C ARG A 89 -15.48 -1.10 -1.39
N LYS A 90 -14.59 -1.41 -2.34
CA LYS A 90 -13.12 -1.36 -2.17
C LYS A 90 -12.69 -1.98 -0.83
N ALA A 91 -13.08 -3.23 -0.61
CA ALA A 91 -12.95 -3.88 0.68
C ALA A 91 -11.49 -3.97 1.16
N ILE A 92 -11.28 -3.75 2.46
CA ILE A 92 -10.08 -4.14 3.20
C ILE A 92 -10.46 -5.35 4.03
N VAL A 93 -9.71 -6.44 3.91
CA VAL A 93 -10.09 -7.73 4.51
C VAL A 93 -9.04 -8.16 5.52
N PHE A 94 -9.42 -8.21 6.79
CA PHE A 94 -8.64 -8.86 7.83
C PHE A 94 -8.91 -10.36 7.85
N VAL A 95 -7.86 -11.16 7.98
CA VAL A 95 -7.93 -12.62 8.19
C VAL A 95 -7.18 -12.98 9.45
N ALA A 96 -7.52 -14.11 10.08
CA ALA A 96 -6.87 -14.48 11.34
C ALA A 96 -5.36 -14.73 11.19
N GLN A 97 -4.95 -15.52 10.18
CA GLN A 97 -3.57 -15.98 10.08
C GLN A 97 -3.04 -16.05 8.64
N GLN A 98 -3.80 -16.64 7.71
CA GLN A 98 -3.30 -16.88 6.36
C GLN A 98 -4.19 -16.21 5.33
N ALA A 99 -3.57 -15.41 4.47
CA ALA A 99 -4.21 -14.92 3.26
C ALA A 99 -4.41 -16.07 2.27
N PRO A 100 -5.51 -16.09 1.50
CA PRO A 100 -5.66 -17.07 0.42
C PRO A 100 -4.60 -16.84 -0.66
N PRO A 101 -4.28 -17.86 -1.48
CA PRO A 101 -3.36 -17.71 -2.61
C PRO A 101 -3.87 -16.67 -3.62
N ASP A 102 -2.98 -16.10 -4.43
CA ASP A 102 -3.33 -14.97 -5.31
C ASP A 102 -4.38 -15.32 -6.37
N ASP A 103 -4.39 -16.57 -6.85
CA ASP A 103 -5.37 -17.11 -7.80
C ASP A 103 -6.78 -17.26 -7.22
N PHE A 104 -6.94 -17.13 -5.90
CA PHE A 104 -8.24 -17.09 -5.25
C PHE A 104 -9.09 -15.93 -5.75
N TRP A 105 -8.47 -14.78 -6.05
CA TRP A 105 -9.15 -13.57 -6.48
C TRP A 105 -9.31 -13.55 -7.99
N LEU A 106 -10.56 -13.64 -8.47
CA LEU A 106 -10.87 -13.64 -9.90
C LEU A 106 -10.75 -12.26 -10.58
N ARG A 107 -10.54 -11.21 -9.79
CA ARG A 107 -10.47 -9.81 -10.20
C ARG A 107 -9.39 -9.14 -9.35
N ARG A 108 -9.38 -7.81 -9.30
CA ARG A 108 -8.51 -7.06 -8.39
C ARG A 108 -8.59 -7.63 -6.96
N LYS A 109 -7.45 -8.12 -6.49
CA LYS A 109 -7.24 -8.57 -5.11
C LYS A 109 -7.43 -7.37 -4.17
N PRO A 110 -8.33 -7.46 -3.17
CA PRO A 110 -8.39 -6.47 -2.10
C PRO A 110 -7.14 -6.59 -1.21
N PRO A 111 -6.78 -5.54 -0.46
CA PRO A 111 -5.83 -5.69 0.64
C PRO A 111 -6.32 -6.76 1.62
N VAL A 112 -5.53 -7.83 1.76
CA VAL A 112 -5.79 -8.92 2.72
C VAL A 112 -4.71 -8.86 3.78
N ILE A 113 -5.10 -8.64 5.03
CA ILE A 113 -4.21 -8.34 6.15
C ILE A 113 -4.34 -9.45 7.21
N PRO A 114 -3.30 -10.29 7.40
CA PRO A 114 -3.27 -11.26 8.48
C PRO A 114 -3.11 -10.62 9.85
N LEU A 115 -4.12 -10.74 10.72
CA LEU A 115 -4.08 -10.20 12.09
C LEU A 115 -2.89 -10.76 12.88
N SER A 116 -2.49 -12.01 12.65
CA SER A 116 -1.32 -12.62 13.30
C SER A 116 -0.01 -11.86 13.08
N GLU A 117 0.09 -11.03 12.05
CA GLU A 117 1.30 -10.25 11.72
C GLU A 117 1.25 -8.83 12.28
N PHE A 118 0.06 -8.28 12.50
CA PHE A 118 -0.14 -6.85 12.81
C PHE A 118 -0.84 -6.60 14.12
N THR A 119 -1.12 -7.64 14.92
CA THR A 119 -1.85 -7.52 16.18
C THR A 119 -1.17 -8.21 17.34
N SER A 120 -1.26 -7.58 18.50
CA SER A 120 -0.91 -8.13 19.81
C SER A 120 -2.14 -8.12 20.72
N LEU A 121 -2.20 -9.08 21.64
CA LEU A 121 -3.19 -9.06 22.71
C LEU A 121 -2.54 -8.41 23.93
N GLY A 122 -2.95 -7.17 24.23
CA GLY A 122 -2.62 -6.49 25.48
C GLY A 122 -3.47 -7.02 26.65
N GLU A 123 -3.38 -6.38 27.81
CA GLU A 123 -4.09 -6.83 29.03
C GLU A 123 -5.61 -6.87 28.84
N ASP A 124 -6.19 -5.84 28.21
CA ASP A 124 -7.65 -5.71 28.04
C ASP A 124 -8.10 -5.43 26.59
N GLN A 125 -7.16 -5.31 25.65
CA GLN A 125 -7.48 -4.89 24.29
C GLN A 125 -6.61 -5.54 23.22
N ILE A 126 -7.18 -5.61 22.01
CA ILE A 126 -6.42 -5.94 20.80
C ILE A 126 -5.71 -4.66 20.37
N GLU A 127 -4.39 -4.72 20.31
CA GLU A 127 -3.54 -3.66 19.78
C GLU A 127 -3.22 -3.96 18.32
N ILE A 128 -3.20 -2.92 17.48
CA ILE A 128 -2.98 -3.03 16.05
C ILE A 128 -1.86 -2.07 15.65
N GLU A 129 -0.87 -2.58 14.92
CA GLU A 129 0.21 -1.77 14.38
C GLU A 129 -0.29 -0.98 13.15
N ALA A 130 -0.92 0.16 13.40
CA ALA A 130 -1.63 0.95 12.38
C ALA A 130 -0.75 1.36 11.20
N LEU A 131 0.54 1.67 11.43
CA LEU A 131 1.47 2.06 10.36
C LEU A 131 1.81 0.91 9.42
N ALA A 132 1.98 -0.30 9.97
CA ALA A 132 2.27 -1.50 9.19
C ALA A 132 1.04 -1.92 8.37
N VAL A 133 -0.16 -1.84 8.98
CA VAL A 133 -1.43 -2.02 8.27
C VAL A 133 -1.60 -1.00 7.13
N ALA A 134 -1.29 0.28 7.40
CA ALA A 134 -1.35 1.34 6.41
C ALA A 134 -0.47 1.07 5.19
N THR A 135 0.77 0.63 5.46
CA THR A 135 1.76 0.31 4.43
C THR A 135 1.29 -0.87 3.59
N ALA A 136 0.81 -1.94 4.23
CA ALA A 136 0.28 -3.11 3.52
C ALA A 136 -0.92 -2.78 2.62
N ILE A 137 -1.81 -1.87 3.06
CA ILE A 137 -2.93 -1.42 2.23
C ILE A 137 -2.43 -0.63 1.01
N ARG A 138 -1.46 0.27 1.20
CA ARG A 138 -0.89 1.09 0.13
C ARG A 138 -0.20 0.22 -0.92
N ASP A 139 0.62 -0.74 -0.51
CA ASP A 139 1.39 -1.59 -1.43
C ASP A 139 0.46 -2.39 -2.37
N VAL A 140 -0.69 -2.87 -1.86
CA VAL A 140 -1.70 -3.55 -2.68
C VAL A 140 -2.48 -2.59 -3.58
N ASP A 141 -2.66 -1.34 -3.14
CA ASP A 141 -3.34 -0.32 -3.94
C ASP A 141 -2.48 0.19 -5.10
N GLU A 142 -1.17 0.28 -4.90
CA GLU A 142 -0.16 0.72 -5.86
C GLU A 142 0.31 -0.39 -6.80
N ALA A 143 0.17 -1.66 -6.41
CA ALA A 143 0.48 -2.79 -7.27
C ALA A 143 -0.29 -2.66 -8.60
N PRO A 144 0.41 -2.67 -9.76
CA PRO A 144 -0.25 -2.59 -11.06
C PRO A 144 -1.24 -3.74 -11.17
N GLY A 145 -2.53 -3.42 -11.08
CA GLY A 145 -3.58 -4.41 -11.18
C GLY A 145 -3.48 -5.07 -12.55
N ASP A 146 -3.42 -6.40 -12.57
CA ASP A 146 -3.36 -7.23 -13.78
C ASP A 146 -4.69 -7.23 -14.58
N GLY A 147 -5.40 -6.10 -14.54
CA GLY A 147 -6.55 -5.83 -15.37
C GLY A 147 -6.12 -4.90 -16.50
N LEU A 148 -6.22 -5.40 -17.73
CA LEU A 148 -6.38 -4.58 -18.93
C LEU A 148 -7.55 -3.61 -18.74
N VAL A 149 -7.29 -2.48 -18.08
CA VAL A 149 -8.15 -1.31 -18.04
C VAL A 149 -7.40 -0.27 -18.82
N THR A 150 -7.79 -0.07 -20.07
CA THR A 150 -7.40 1.10 -20.84
C THR A 150 -7.92 2.33 -20.10
N VAL A 151 -7.06 2.91 -19.26
CA VAL A 151 -7.35 4.18 -18.60
C VAL A 151 -7.53 5.22 -19.69
N THR A 152 -8.74 5.74 -19.81
CA THR A 152 -9.03 6.82 -20.75
C THR A 152 -8.28 8.07 -20.31
N GLU A 153 -7.78 8.85 -21.28
CA GLU A 153 -6.96 10.05 -21.06
C GLU A 153 -7.60 11.07 -20.08
N GLN A 154 -8.93 11.05 -19.97
CA GLN A 154 -9.71 11.88 -19.04
C GLN A 154 -9.62 11.41 -17.57
N GLN A 155 -9.57 10.10 -17.32
CA GLN A 155 -9.40 9.55 -15.97
C GLN A 155 -7.97 9.74 -15.46
N LEU A 156 -6.98 9.67 -16.37
CA LEU A 156 -5.58 9.95 -16.08
C LEU A 156 -5.37 11.43 -15.68
N LYS A 157 -6.02 12.36 -16.40
CA LYS A 157 -6.02 13.80 -16.05
C LYS A 157 -6.72 14.09 -14.71
N LEU A 158 -7.74 13.32 -14.34
CA LEU A 158 -8.43 13.47 -13.05
C LEU A 158 -7.60 12.92 -11.88
N MET A 159 -6.91 11.79 -12.06
CA MET A 159 -6.01 11.23 -11.05
C MET A 159 -4.81 12.17 -10.78
N ILE A 160 -4.20 12.73 -11.83
CA ILE A 160 -3.11 13.71 -11.68
C ILE A 160 -3.59 14.95 -10.90
N ARG A 161 -4.79 15.46 -11.19
CA ARG A 161 -5.38 16.59 -10.45
C ARG A 161 -5.66 16.28 -8.98
N GLN A 162 -6.02 15.04 -8.65
CA GLN A 162 -6.28 14.64 -7.26
C GLN A 162 -4.98 14.41 -6.47
N GLN A 163 -3.95 13.86 -7.12
CA GLN A 163 -2.63 13.66 -6.51
C GLN A 163 -1.98 15.02 -6.16
N VAL A 164 -2.01 15.97 -7.09
CA VAL A 164 -1.42 17.31 -6.87
C VAL A 164 -2.20 18.11 -5.81
N LYS A 165 -3.53 17.93 -5.74
CA LYS A 165 -4.35 18.59 -4.70
C LYS A 165 -4.11 18.00 -3.30
N ALA A 166 -3.73 16.72 -3.19
CA ALA A 166 -3.37 16.10 -1.92
C ALA A 166 -2.00 16.54 -1.41
N GLU A 167 -1.05 16.83 -2.30
CA GLU A 167 0.29 17.32 -1.93
C GLU A 167 0.34 18.84 -1.69
N SER A 168 -0.60 19.63 -2.24
CA SER A 168 -0.65 21.10 -2.15
C SER A 168 -0.90 21.72 -0.77
N LYS A 169 -0.89 20.93 0.32
CA LYS A 169 -0.85 21.45 1.70
C LYS A 169 0.53 21.37 2.35
N ALA A 170 1.51 20.71 1.70
CA ALA A 170 2.90 20.74 2.12
C ALA A 170 3.65 21.80 1.31
N GLU A 171 4.60 22.49 1.94
CA GLU A 171 5.51 23.41 1.27
C GLU A 171 6.12 22.73 0.03
N LEU A 172 6.11 23.42 -1.12
CA LEU A 172 6.76 22.94 -2.34
C LEU A 172 8.23 22.65 -2.05
N THR A 173 8.59 21.37 -1.98
CA THR A 173 9.96 20.94 -1.77
C THR A 173 10.80 21.17 -3.03
N ASP A 174 12.10 21.35 -2.84
CA ASP A 174 13.02 21.61 -3.95
C ASP A 174 13.00 20.54 -5.02
N ASP A 175 12.78 19.29 -4.62
CA ASP A 175 12.71 18.14 -5.52
C ASP A 175 11.58 18.29 -6.55
N ILE A 176 10.44 18.84 -6.14
CA ILE A 176 9.29 19.10 -7.03
C ILE A 176 9.61 20.22 -8.00
N LEU A 177 10.26 21.30 -7.53
CA LEU A 177 10.69 22.43 -8.37
C LEU A 177 11.73 21.98 -9.42
N ILE A 178 12.66 21.12 -9.01
CA ILE A 178 13.70 20.56 -9.87
C ILE A 178 13.08 19.61 -10.91
N ALA A 179 12.14 18.77 -10.51
CA ALA A 179 11.43 17.86 -11.42
C ALA A 179 10.62 18.62 -12.49
N ALA A 180 9.94 19.71 -12.12
CA ALA A 180 9.23 20.56 -13.08
C ALA A 180 10.18 21.25 -14.08
N TYR A 181 11.36 21.67 -13.62
CA TYR A 181 12.39 22.20 -14.51
C TYR A 181 12.90 21.14 -15.49
N ARG A 182 13.12 19.91 -15.05
CA ARG A 182 13.50 18.79 -15.94
C ARG A 182 12.47 18.54 -17.04
N HIS A 183 11.19 18.56 -16.69
CA HIS A 183 10.11 18.31 -17.64
C HIS A 183 9.95 19.41 -18.70
N SER A 184 10.12 20.67 -18.32
CA SER A 184 9.85 21.82 -19.18
C SER A 184 11.09 22.42 -19.86
N GLY A 185 12.29 22.18 -19.33
CA GLY A 185 13.56 22.70 -19.82
C GLY A 185 13.74 24.22 -19.67
N ALA A 186 12.77 24.94 -19.10
CA ALA A 186 12.82 26.39 -18.95
C ALA A 186 12.12 26.87 -17.67
N TYR A 187 12.76 27.78 -16.92
CA TYR A 187 12.29 28.21 -15.59
C TYR A 187 10.87 28.79 -15.55
N ARG A 188 10.49 29.60 -16.55
CA ARG A 188 9.14 30.19 -16.59
C ARG A 188 8.07 29.16 -16.91
N SER A 189 8.37 28.25 -17.85
CA SER A 189 7.46 27.16 -18.22
C SER A 189 7.30 26.18 -17.05
N ALA A 190 8.38 25.88 -16.31
CA ALA A 190 8.32 25.08 -15.09
C ALA A 190 7.42 25.71 -14.00
N ALA A 191 7.53 27.02 -13.82
CA ALA A 191 6.79 27.76 -12.81
C ALA A 191 5.30 27.90 -13.18
N GLU A 192 5.00 28.19 -14.45
CA GLU A 192 3.64 28.22 -14.99
C GLU A 192 2.97 26.84 -14.91
N PHE A 193 3.69 25.79 -15.30
CA PHE A 193 3.25 24.41 -15.16
C PHE A 193 2.95 24.06 -13.70
N LEU A 194 3.84 24.39 -12.76
CA LEU A 194 3.58 24.15 -11.34
C LEU A 194 2.43 24.99 -10.80
N GLY A 195 2.27 26.24 -11.27
CA GLY A 195 1.18 27.10 -10.85
C GLY A 195 -0.18 26.62 -11.33
N GLU A 196 -0.27 26.15 -12.57
CA GLU A 196 -1.49 25.54 -13.12
C GLU A 196 -1.87 24.24 -12.39
N GLN A 197 -0.87 23.44 -12.00
CA GLN A 197 -1.10 22.16 -11.34
C GLN A 197 -1.44 22.33 -9.84
N THR A 198 -0.71 23.19 -9.12
CA THR A 198 -0.89 23.36 -7.66
C THR A 198 -1.94 24.39 -7.29
N GLY A 199 -2.38 25.23 -8.23
CA GLY A 199 -3.28 26.34 -7.96
C GLY A 199 -2.67 27.46 -7.10
N GLN A 200 -1.34 27.43 -6.91
CA GLN A 200 -0.57 28.45 -6.19
C GLN A 200 0.32 29.21 -7.17
N GLU A 201 0.57 30.49 -6.91
CA GLU A 201 1.44 31.30 -7.76
C GLU A 201 2.92 30.94 -7.49
N VAL A 202 3.49 30.07 -8.34
CA VAL A 202 4.91 29.69 -8.27
C VAL A 202 5.72 30.65 -9.14
N SER A 203 6.71 31.32 -8.56
CA SER A 203 7.59 32.23 -9.31
C SER A 203 8.72 31.47 -10.02
N LYS A 204 9.17 31.97 -11.18
CA LYS A 204 10.35 31.41 -11.88
C LYS A 204 11.60 31.39 -10.96
N ASP A 205 11.68 32.34 -10.04
CA ASP A 205 12.85 32.53 -9.18
C ASP A 205 12.91 31.46 -8.08
N ALA A 206 11.75 30.90 -7.66
CA ALA A 206 11.70 29.74 -6.78
C ALA A 206 12.32 28.51 -7.47
N VAL A 207 11.94 28.26 -8.73
CA VAL A 207 12.52 27.18 -9.56
C VAL A 207 14.01 27.40 -9.79
N TYR A 208 14.42 28.63 -10.10
CA TYR A 208 15.82 28.98 -10.28
C TYR A 208 16.66 28.70 -9.02
N ARG A 209 16.19 29.12 -7.84
CA ARG A 209 16.92 28.90 -6.58
C ARG A 209 17.00 27.43 -6.20
N ALA A 210 15.96 26.64 -6.47
CA ALA A 210 16.00 25.19 -6.26
C ALA A 210 17.04 24.51 -7.16
N VAL A 211 17.08 24.87 -8.45
CA VAL A 211 18.08 24.35 -9.41
C VAL A 211 19.50 24.77 -9.04
N GLN A 212 19.71 26.00 -8.55
CA GLN A 212 21.03 26.43 -8.08
C GLN A 212 21.47 25.66 -6.83
N ARG A 213 20.57 25.43 -5.88
CA ARG A 213 20.86 24.61 -4.68
C ARG A 213 21.18 23.16 -5.02
N ALA A 214 20.61 22.63 -6.09
CA ALA A 214 20.92 21.30 -6.62
C ALA A 214 22.25 21.20 -7.39
N GLY A 215 23.07 22.26 -7.42
CA GLY A 215 24.35 22.27 -8.14
C GLY A 215 24.26 22.78 -9.58
N GLY A 216 23.16 23.43 -9.95
CA GLY A 216 22.97 24.07 -11.25
C GLY A 216 22.38 23.15 -12.33
N ILE A 217 22.19 23.72 -13.52
CA ILE A 217 21.45 23.08 -14.63
C ILE A 217 22.07 21.73 -15.03
N LEU A 218 23.39 21.65 -15.12
CA LEU A 218 24.10 20.45 -15.56
C LEU A 218 23.98 19.30 -14.55
N ALA A 219 24.02 19.60 -13.25
CA ALA A 219 23.84 18.59 -12.20
C ALA A 219 22.43 18.02 -12.20
N VAL A 220 21.43 18.89 -12.40
CA VAL A 220 20.02 18.49 -12.49
C VAL A 220 19.73 17.59 -13.69
N LEU A 221 20.41 17.80 -14.82
CA LEU A 221 20.25 16.99 -16.03
C LEU A 221 21.04 15.66 -15.97
N ASN A 222 22.23 15.65 -15.36
CA ASN A 222 23.10 14.47 -15.32
C ASN A 222 22.69 13.41 -14.28
N SER A 223 21.82 13.74 -13.32
CA SER A 223 21.40 12.79 -12.27
C SER A 223 20.52 11.63 -12.78
N GLU A 224 19.98 11.69 -14.00
CA GLU A 224 19.29 10.55 -14.63
C GLU A 224 20.26 9.49 -15.17
N ASP A 225 21.47 9.88 -15.58
CA ASP A 225 22.43 8.97 -16.25
C ASP A 225 23.19 8.05 -15.28
N SER A 226 23.01 8.20 -13.97
CA SER A 226 23.76 7.42 -12.97
C SER A 226 23.26 5.98 -12.76
N ASN A 227 22.15 5.57 -13.40
CA ASN A 227 21.64 4.19 -13.35
C ASN A 227 22.05 3.32 -14.56
N SER A 228 22.97 3.77 -15.43
CA SER A 228 23.54 2.91 -16.46
C SER A 228 25.07 2.84 -16.38
N VAL A 229 25.60 1.95 -15.52
CA VAL A 229 26.95 1.39 -15.75
C VAL A 229 26.85 0.40 -16.89
N VAL A 230 26.99 0.87 -18.13
CA VAL A 230 27.27 0.00 -19.27
C VAL A 230 28.77 -0.29 -19.24
N ARG A 231 29.13 -1.55 -18.93
CA ARG A 231 30.48 -2.09 -19.18
C ARG A 231 30.81 -1.89 -20.66
N GLY A 232 31.84 -1.10 -20.95
CA GLY A 232 32.37 -0.94 -22.30
C GLY A 232 32.97 -2.24 -22.80
N VAL A 233 32.23 -2.97 -23.64
CA VAL A 233 32.80 -4.00 -24.51
C VAL A 233 33.42 -3.29 -25.70
N ALA A 234 34.69 -3.59 -25.99
CA ALA A 234 35.40 -3.05 -27.14
C ALA A 234 34.75 -3.56 -28.45
N SER A 235 33.90 -2.74 -29.07
CA SER A 235 33.43 -2.97 -30.45
C SER A 235 34.11 -2.01 -31.42
N GLN A 236 35.05 -2.59 -32.17
CA GLN A 236 35.52 -2.29 -33.52
C GLN A 236 35.55 -0.86 -34.12
N ARG A 237 36.62 -0.68 -34.89
CA ARG A 237 37.24 0.55 -35.40
C ARG A 237 36.50 1.28 -36.53
N ARG A 238 35.21 1.04 -36.80
CA ARG A 238 34.56 1.52 -38.05
C ARG A 238 33.39 2.49 -37.94
N ASP A 239 32.84 2.77 -36.75
CA ASP A 239 31.77 3.76 -36.62
C ASP A 239 32.27 5.14 -36.21
N LYS A 240 33.02 5.76 -37.13
CA LYS A 240 33.23 7.21 -37.13
C LYS A 240 32.08 7.87 -37.89
N ARG A 241 31.02 8.29 -37.20
CA ARG A 241 30.24 9.50 -37.56
C ARG A 241 29.19 9.83 -36.50
N GLY A 242 29.39 10.95 -35.82
CA GLY A 242 28.27 11.80 -35.37
C GLY A 242 28.12 11.98 -33.87
N LYS A 243 28.99 12.81 -33.25
CA LYS A 243 28.68 14.00 -32.43
C LYS A 243 29.82 14.25 -31.44
N ASN A 244 30.23 15.52 -31.33
CA ASN A 244 31.32 15.96 -30.45
C ASN A 244 30.92 15.77 -28.99
N LEU A 245 31.46 14.73 -28.35
CA LEU A 245 31.51 14.63 -26.89
C LEU A 245 32.67 15.50 -26.41
N GLN A 246 32.37 16.61 -25.73
CA GLN A 246 33.39 17.34 -24.97
C GLN A 246 33.79 16.49 -23.76
N GLN A 247 35.01 15.94 -23.80
CA GLN A 247 35.57 15.19 -22.69
C GLN A 247 35.99 16.16 -21.58
N ALA A 248 35.47 15.95 -20.37
CA ALA A 248 35.90 16.68 -19.19
C ALA A 248 37.28 16.17 -18.73
N LYS A 249 38.17 17.13 -18.43
CA LYS A 249 39.46 16.89 -17.78
C LYS A 249 39.23 16.67 -16.28
N PRO A 250 39.86 15.69 -15.61
CA PRO A 250 39.71 15.51 -14.18
C PRO A 250 40.33 16.69 -13.41
N LEU A 251 39.62 17.16 -12.37
CA LEU A 251 40.14 18.12 -11.40
C LEU A 251 41.27 17.46 -10.59
N ALA A 252 42.40 18.14 -10.49
CA ALA A 252 43.50 17.77 -9.60
C ALA A 252 43.21 18.27 -8.18
N ASP A 253 43.48 17.41 -7.20
CA ASP A 253 43.46 17.70 -5.76
C ASP A 253 44.30 18.92 -5.40
N LYS A 254 43.75 19.77 -4.53
CA LYS A 254 44.47 20.56 -3.53
C LYS A 254 43.62 20.71 -2.28
#